data_AF-A0A2D9F1B9-F1
#
_entry.id   AF-A0A2D9F1B9-F1
#
_cell.length_a   1.000
_cell.length_b   1.000
_cell.length_c   1.000
_cell.angle_alpha   90.00
_cell.angle_beta   90.00
_cell.angle_gamma   90.00
#
_symmetry.space_group_name_H-M   'P 1'
#
loop_
_entity.id
_entity.type
_entity.pdbx_description
1 polymer ?
#
loop_
_entity_poly.entity_id
_entity_poly.type
_entity_poly.pdbx_seq_one_letter_code
_entity_poly.pdbx_strand_id
1 'polypeptide(L)' 'MVELKYVRKAADAKKIKTELAADFIDYGGNPQVDHIICLVYDPKHELKNPAAIEADLSGPKDGLLRVDVVISPPRE' A
#
# COMPACT_ATOMS: atom_id res chain seq x y z
N MET A 1 -4.01 10.32 -6.03
CA MET A 1 -2.60 10.50 -5.59
C MET A 1 -1.83 9.20 -5.74
N VAL A 2 -0.50 9.25 -5.89
CA VAL A 2 0.35 8.05 -6.02
C VAL A 2 1.37 8.02 -4.89
N GLU A 3 1.47 6.88 -4.20
CA GLU A 3 2.45 6.59 -3.15
C GLU A 3 3.35 5.43 -3.58
N LEU A 4 4.65 5.49 -3.26
CA LEU A 4 5.63 4.45 -3.62
C LEU A 4 6.37 3.94 -2.38
N LYS A 5 6.34 2.63 -2.16
CA LYS A 5 7.17 1.95 -1.14
C LYS A 5 8.12 0.96 -1.81
N TYR A 6 9.30 0.77 -1.23
CA TYR A 6 10.31 -0.17 -1.71
C TYR A 6 10.57 -1.25 -0.66
N VAL A 7 10.50 -2.52 -1.04
CA VAL A 7 10.81 -3.66 -0.17
C VAL A 7 12.29 -4.02 -0.30
N ARG A 8 13.04 -3.96 0.80
CA ARG A 8 14.46 -4.34 0.82
C ARG A 8 14.67 -5.76 1.35
N LYS A 9 13.82 -6.18 2.29
CA LYS A 9 13.89 -7.47 3.00
C LYS A 9 12.52 -7.89 3.50
N ALA A 10 12.34 -9.19 3.75
CA ALA A 10 11.06 -9.75 4.23
C ALA A 10 10.49 -9.07 5.49
N ALA A 11 11.35 -8.57 6.39
CA ALA A 11 10.94 -7.86 7.59
C ALA A 11 10.25 -6.51 7.32
N ASP A 12 10.40 -5.95 6.12
CA ASP A 12 9.79 -4.68 5.75
C ASP A 12 8.27 -4.79 5.54
N ALA A 13 7.71 -6.00 5.42
CA ALA A 13 6.27 -6.21 5.26
C ALA A 13 5.45 -5.52 6.36
N LYS A 14 5.86 -5.68 7.62
CA LYS A 14 5.18 -5.04 8.76
C LYS A 14 5.35 -3.52 8.72
N LYS A 15 6.54 -3.05 8.39
CA LYS A 15 6.86 -1.63 8.28
C LYS A 15 5.98 -0.96 7.21
N ILE A 16 5.89 -1.54 6.02
CA ILE A 16 5.09 -1.02 4.91
C ILE A 16 3.60 -0.95 5.26
N LYS A 17 3.06 -2.00 5.90
CA LYS A 17 1.66 -1.97 6.38
C LYS A 17 1.43 -0.81 7.36
N THR A 18 2.35 -0.60 8.30
CA THR A 18 2.25 0.48 9.29
C THR A 18 2.38 1.86 8.65
N GLU A 19 3.34 2.04 7.73
CA GLU A 19 3.53 3.32 7.01
C GLU A 19 2.29 3.65 6.17
N LEU A 20 1.81 2.71 5.35
CA LEU A 20 0.63 2.95 4.51
C LEU A 20 -0.64 3.23 5.33
N ALA A 21 -0.82 2.55 6.47
CA ALA A 21 -1.96 2.85 7.35
C ALA A 21 -1.90 4.28 7.91
N ALA A 22 -0.71 4.77 8.28
CA ALA A 22 -0.53 6.15 8.71
C ALA A 22 -0.76 7.14 7.56
N ASP A 23 -0.23 6.83 6.37
CA ASP A 23 -0.41 7.62 5.16
C ASP A 23 -1.91 7.77 4.83
N PHE A 24 -2.71 6.69 4.90
CA PHE A 24 -4.16 6.76 4.64
C PHE A 24 -4.91 7.66 5.62
N ILE A 25 -4.52 7.67 6.89
CA ILE A 25 -5.13 8.56 7.89
C ILE A 25 -4.82 10.02 7.56
N ASP A 26 -3.56 10.31 7.24
CA ASP A 26 -3.14 11.68 6.89
C ASP A 26 -3.87 12.17 5.63
N TYR A 27 -3.87 11.33 4.58
CA TYR A 27 -4.49 11.67 3.31
C TYR A 27 -6.02 11.72 3.37
N GLY A 28 -6.66 10.89 4.19
CA GLY A 28 -8.11 10.96 4.43
C GLY A 28 -8.57 12.26 5.08
N GLY A 29 -7.67 12.96 5.77
CA GLY A 29 -7.93 14.32 6.28
C GLY A 29 -7.87 15.42 5.20
N ASN A 30 -7.40 15.10 3.99
CA ASN A 30 -7.25 16.08 2.91
C ASN A 30 -8.47 16.06 1.96
N PRO A 31 -9.30 17.13 1.93
CA PRO A 31 -10.50 17.16 1.10
C PRO A 31 -10.25 17.17 -0.41
N GLN A 32 -9.00 17.29 -0.87
CA GLN A 32 -8.62 17.23 -2.28
C GLN A 32 -8.18 15.84 -2.74
N VAL A 33 -8.13 14.85 -1.84
CA VAL A 33 -7.70 13.49 -2.14
C VAL A 33 -8.80 12.52 -1.73
N ASP A 34 -9.41 11.86 -2.71
CA ASP A 34 -10.41 10.82 -2.50
C ASP A 34 -9.93 9.43 -2.98
N HIS A 35 -8.93 9.41 -3.85
CA HIS A 35 -8.38 8.19 -4.45
C HIS A 35 -6.85 8.13 -4.37
N ILE A 36 -6.34 7.01 -3.88
CA ILE A 36 -4.90 6.72 -3.77
C ILE A 36 -4.55 5.42 -4.48
N ILE A 37 -3.43 5.44 -5.20
CA ILE A 37 -2.78 4.25 -5.75
C ILE A 37 -1.43 4.10 -5.06
N CYS A 38 -1.23 2.99 -4.35
CA CYS A 38 0.03 2.67 -3.67
C CYS A 38 0.76 1.59 -4.45
N LEU A 39 1.89 1.96 -5.05
CA LEU A 39 2.80 0.99 -5.65
C LEU A 39 3.81 0.52 -4.60
N VAL A 40 3.79 -0.76 -4.28
CA VAL A 40 4.81 -1.40 -3.44
C VAL A 40 5.73 -2.19 -4.35
N TYR A 41 6.94 -1.67 -4.54
CA TYR A 41 7.94 -2.30 -5.39
C TYR A 41 8.75 -3.33 -4.58
N ASP A 42 8.54 -4.61 -4.89
CA ASP A 42 9.20 -5.78 -4.29
C ASP A 42 9.99 -6.57 -5.36
N PRO A 43 11.05 -5.99 -5.94
CA PRO A 43 11.76 -6.60 -7.08
C PRO A 43 12.44 -7.93 -6.77
N LYS A 44 12.68 -8.21 -5.48
CA LYS A 44 13.37 -9.42 -5.01
C LYS A 44 12.40 -10.46 -4.46
N HIS A 45 11.11 -10.21 -4.53
CA HIS A 45 10.07 -11.10 -4.02
C HIS A 45 10.23 -11.44 -2.52
N GLU A 46 10.62 -10.45 -1.72
CA GLU A 46 10.87 -10.60 -0.29
C GLU A 46 9.58 -10.76 0.54
N LEU A 47 8.45 -10.22 0.05
CA LEU A 47 7.16 -10.36 0.74
C LEU A 47 6.66 -11.80 0.66
N LYS A 48 6.20 -12.39 1.76
CA LYS A 48 5.76 -13.79 1.75
C LYS A 48 4.40 -14.01 1.07
N ASN A 49 3.46 -13.10 1.27
CA ASN A 49 2.10 -13.21 0.74
C ASN A 49 1.63 -11.85 0.20
N PRO A 50 2.13 -11.42 -0.98
CA PRO A 50 1.81 -10.10 -1.53
C PRO A 50 0.31 -9.92 -1.79
N ALA A 51 -0.37 -10.89 -2.38
CA ALA A 51 -1.80 -10.78 -2.67
C ALA A 51 -2.66 -10.52 -1.42
N ALA A 52 -2.33 -11.15 -0.28
CA ALA A 52 -3.00 -10.85 0.97
C ALA A 52 -2.74 -9.42 1.46
N ILE A 53 -1.53 -8.88 1.25
CA ILE A 53 -1.22 -7.50 1.61
C ILE A 53 -2.01 -6.52 0.74
N GLU A 54 -2.10 -6.77 -0.57
CA GLU A 54 -2.91 -5.97 -1.49
C GLU A 54 -4.39 -5.98 -1.05
N ALA A 55 -4.94 -7.16 -0.77
CA ALA A 55 -6.33 -7.32 -0.35
C ALA A 55 -6.61 -6.65 1.01
N ASP A 56 -5.70 -6.78 1.98
CA ASP A 56 -5.85 -6.17 3.31
C ASP A 56 -5.86 -4.63 3.25
N LEU A 57 -4.99 -4.06 2.41
CA LEU A 57 -4.75 -2.61 2.41
C LEU A 57 -5.59 -1.86 1.38
N SER A 58 -6.04 -2.51 0.32
CA SER A 58 -6.92 -1.89 -0.68
C SER A 58 -8.34 -1.66 -0.14
N GLY A 59 -9.15 -0.95 -0.91
CA GLY A 59 -10.53 -0.61 -0.60
C GLY A 59 -10.69 0.74 0.10
N PRO A 60 -11.94 1.16 0.34
CA PRO A 60 -12.22 2.44 0.99
C PRO A 60 -11.57 2.54 2.37
N LYS A 61 -11.12 3.75 2.74
CA LYS A 61 -10.59 4.09 4.07
C LYS A 61 -11.31 5.34 4.56
N ASP A 62 -11.11 5.69 5.83
CA ASP A 62 -11.69 6.91 6.39
C ASP A 62 -11.19 8.13 5.58
N GLY A 63 -12.12 8.93 5.06
CA GLY A 63 -11.82 10.06 4.18
C GLY A 63 -11.35 9.73 2.75
N LEU A 64 -11.13 8.45 2.40
CA LEU A 64 -10.69 8.03 1.06
C LEU A 64 -11.71 7.07 0.43
N LEU A 65 -12.36 7.52 -0.65
CA LEU A 65 -13.33 6.71 -1.39
C LEU A 65 -12.70 5.44 -1.99
N ARG A 66 -11.41 5.50 -2.33
CA ARG A 66 -10.71 4.37 -2.96
C ARG A 66 -9.23 4.34 -2.61
N VAL A 67 -8.74 3.16 -2.26
CA VAL A 67 -7.31 2.85 -2.18
C VAL A 67 -7.04 1.59 -3.01
N ASP A 68 -6.13 1.68 -3.97
CA ASP A 68 -5.61 0.52 -4.69
C ASP A 68 -4.16 0.30 -4.27
N VAL A 69 -3.87 -0.82 -3.61
CA VAL A 69 -2.51 -1.25 -3.32
C VAL A 69 -2.09 -2.29 -4.33
N VAL A 70 -0.99 -2.03 -5.03
CA VAL A 70 -0.43 -2.90 -6.06
C VAL A 70 1.00 -3.23 -5.68
N ILE A 71 1.31 -4.52 -5.58
CA ILE A 71 2.66 -5.03 -5.37
C ILE A 71 3.23 -5.45 -6.72
N SER A 72 4.40 -4.93 -7.04
CA SER A 72 5.05 -5.13 -8.33
C SER A 72 6.50 -5.57 -8.16
N PRO A 73 7.04 -6.47 -9.00
CA PRO A 73 6.33 -7.16 -10.09
C PRO A 73 5.30 -8.19 -9.57
N PRO A 74 4.24 -8.47 -10.36
CA PRO A 74 3.26 -9.49 -10.00
C PRO A 74 3.91 -10.88 -9.98
N ARG A 75 3.42 -11.75 -9.11
CA ARG A 75 3.79 -13.17 -9.07
C ARG A 75 2.68 -14.01 -9.69
N GLU A 76 3.05 -15.10 -10.35
CA GLU A 76 2.11 -16.13 -10.81
C GLU A 76 1.55 -16.96 -9.65
#